data_AF-A0A8X6U9K2-F1
#
_entry.id   AF-A0A8X6U9K2-F1
#
_cell.length_a   1.000
_cell.length_b   1.000
_cell.length_c   1.000
_cell.angle_alpha   90.00
_cell.angle_beta   90.00
_cell.angle_gamma   90.00
#
_symmetry.space_group_name_H-M   'P 1'
#
loop_
_entity.id
_entity.type
_entity.pdbx_description
1 polymer ?
#
loop_
_entity_poly.entity_id
_entity_poly.type
_entity_poly.pdbx_seq_one_letter_code
_entity_poly.pdbx_strand_id
1 'polypeptide(L)'
;MCSKVYGVHLGVLDPRFNKDIDTRTGYRTVSVMCQPILNFQGDVIGVAQCINKVTGDHQFTEQDQEVSVDTYHKTFCLHNNLPTWST
;
A
#
# COMPACT_ATOMS: atom_id res chain seq x y z
N MET A 1 -10.05 5.50 -14.31
CA MET A 1 -9.27 6.50 -13.57
C MET A 1 -9.65 6.38 -12.11
N CYS A 2 -8.82 5.74 -11.29
CA CYS A 2 -9.14 5.47 -9.89
C CYS A 2 -8.90 6.74 -9.08
N SER A 3 -9.97 7.47 -8.79
CA SER A 3 -9.97 8.66 -7.95
C SER A 3 -9.75 8.23 -6.50
N LYS A 4 -8.50 8.37 -6.04
CA LYS A 4 -8.00 8.43 -4.65
C LYS A 4 -8.76 7.60 -3.61
N VAL A 5 -8.14 6.52 -3.14
CA VAL A 5 -8.31 6.09 -1.75
C VAL A 5 -6.93 5.74 -1.16
N TYR A 6 -6.57 6.47 -0.12
CA TYR A 6 -5.37 6.26 0.69
C TYR A 6 -5.83 5.72 2.04
N GLY A 7 -5.56 4.44 2.32
CA GLY A 7 -5.96 3.83 3.59
C GLY A 7 -5.90 2.30 3.60
N VAL A 8 -5.95 1.77 4.82
CA VAL A 8 -6.10 0.34 5.10
C VAL A 8 -7.49 -0.13 4.64
N HIS A 9 -7.52 -1.13 3.76
CA HIS A 9 -8.75 -1.74 3.27
C HIS A 9 -8.92 -3.14 3.87
N LEU A 10 -10.07 -3.36 4.50
CA LEU A 10 -10.55 -4.68 4.86
C LEU A 10 -11.00 -5.37 3.56
N GLY A 11 -10.12 -6.17 2.96
CA GLY A 11 -10.24 -6.65 1.58
C GLY A 11 -11.64 -7.20 1.26
N VAL A 12 -12.18 -8.08 2.09
CA VAL A 12 -13.47 -8.74 1.81
C VAL A 12 -14.70 -7.82 1.91
N LEU A 13 -14.59 -6.72 2.65
CA LEU A 13 -15.67 -5.76 2.90
C LEU A 13 -15.66 -4.59 1.92
N ASP A 14 -14.57 -4.42 1.15
CA ASP A 14 -14.47 -3.34 0.18
C ASP A 14 -15.21 -3.71 -1.13
N PRO A 15 -16.16 -2.88 -1.62
CA PRO A 15 -16.87 -3.13 -2.87
C PRO A 15 -15.97 -3.22 -4.11
N ARG A 16 -14.74 -2.70 -4.03
CA ARG A 16 -13.76 -2.70 -5.12
C ARG A 16 -12.89 -3.97 -5.12
N PHE A 17 -13.03 -4.81 -4.10
CA PHE A 17 -12.24 -6.03 -3.98
C PHE A 17 -12.74 -7.10 -4.95
N ASN A 18 -11.82 -7.59 -5.79
CA ASN A 18 -12.12 -8.64 -6.76
C ASN A 18 -11.84 -10.04 -6.18
N LYS A 19 -12.92 -10.71 -5.75
CA LYS A 19 -12.91 -12.08 -5.19
C LYS A 19 -12.53 -13.16 -6.20
N ASP A 20 -12.59 -12.88 -7.50
CA ASP A 20 -12.26 -13.87 -8.54
C ASP A 20 -10.77 -14.21 -8.52
N ILE A 21 -9.92 -13.26 -8.11
CA ILE A 21 -8.47 -13.47 -7.99
C ILE A 21 -8.16 -14.45 -6.87
N ASP A 22 -8.78 -14.28 -5.70
CA ASP A 22 -8.66 -15.21 -4.57
C ASP A 22 -9.16 -16.61 -4.97
N THR A 23 -10.33 -16.68 -5.60
CA THR A 23 -10.94 -17.94 -6.04
C THR A 23 -10.04 -18.70 -7.01
N ARG A 24 -9.40 -17.98 -7.95
CA ARG A 24 -8.52 -18.59 -8.96
C ARG A 24 -7.15 -18.98 -8.41
N THR A 25 -6.63 -18.24 -7.44
CA THR A 25 -5.29 -18.48 -6.87
C THR A 25 -5.31 -19.37 -5.64
N GLY A 26 -6.48 -19.60 -5.03
CA GLY A 26 -6.62 -20.24 -3.72
C GLY A 26 -6.10 -19.37 -2.57
N TYR A 27 -5.69 -18.13 -2.84
CA TYR A 27 -5.24 -17.18 -1.83
C TYR A 27 -6.44 -16.55 -1.14
N ARG A 28 -6.37 -16.34 0.17
CA ARG A 28 -7.43 -15.67 0.94
C ARG A 28 -6.97 -14.29 1.35
N THR A 29 -7.49 -13.26 0.72
CA THR A 29 -7.23 -11.87 1.08
C THR A 29 -8.13 -11.45 2.24
N VAL A 30 -7.53 -11.11 3.37
CA VAL A 30 -8.20 -10.61 4.58
C VAL A 30 -8.08 -9.09 4.66
N SER A 31 -6.88 -8.57 4.39
CA SER A 31 -6.57 -7.14 4.41
C SER A 31 -5.66 -6.75 3.27
N VAL A 32 -5.80 -5.51 2.81
CA VAL A 32 -4.98 -4.89 1.78
C VAL A 32 -4.64 -3.47 2.22
N MET A 33 -3.38 -3.09 2.15
CA MET A 33 -2.92 -1.72 2.35
C MET A 33 -2.29 -1.22 1.06
N CYS A 34 -2.74 -0.05 0.59
CA CYS A 34 -2.22 0.59 -0.62
C CYS A 34 -1.64 1.96 -0.29
N GLN A 35 -0.39 2.20 -0.67
CA GLN A 35 0.28 3.49 -0.49
C GLN A 35 0.81 4.02 -1.83
N PRO A 36 0.57 5.29 -2.17
CA PRO A 36 1.13 5.90 -3.36
C PRO A 36 2.64 6.09 -3.19
N ILE A 37 3.37 5.95 -4.28
CA ILE A 37 4.76 6.38 -4.37
C ILE A 37 4.73 7.68 -5.18
N LEU A 38 5.20 8.75 -4.55
CA LEU A 38 5.21 10.09 -5.12
C LEU A 38 6.61 10.45 -5.61
N ASN A 39 6.69 11.15 -6.75
CA ASN A 39 7.93 11.81 -7.16
C ASN A 39 8.13 13.13 -6.37
N PHE A 40 9.23 13.82 -6.64
CA PHE A 40 9.56 15.12 -6.01
C PHE A 40 8.57 16.25 -6.35
N GLN A 41 7.75 16.10 -7.39
CA GLN A 41 6.71 17.04 -7.81
C GLN A 41 5.36 16.74 -7.14
N GLY A 42 5.27 15.65 -6.38
CA GLY A 42 4.02 15.17 -5.77
C GLY A 42 3.14 14.34 -6.71
N ASP A 43 3.64 13.97 -7.89
CA ASP A 43 2.90 13.10 -8.81
C ASP A 43 3.02 11.63 -8.40
N VAL A 44 1.91 10.91 -8.55
CA VAL A 44 1.88 9.46 -8.31
C VAL A 44 2.57 8.75 -9.48
N ILE A 45 3.71 8.15 -9.18
CA ILE A 45 4.49 7.36 -10.16
C ILE A 45 4.28 5.85 -10.01
N GLY A 46 3.68 5.43 -8.89
CA GLY A 46 3.39 4.04 -8.60
C GLY A 46 2.55 3.88 -7.34
N VAL A 47 2.17 2.64 -7.06
CA VAL A 47 1.45 2.27 -5.84
C VAL A 47 2.09 1.01 -5.28
N ALA A 48 2.46 1.05 -4.00
CA ALA A 48 2.86 -0.13 -3.26
C ALA A 48 1.61 -0.77 -2.63
N GLN A 49 1.48 -2.09 -2.80
CA GLN A 49 0.38 -2.87 -2.26
C GLN A 49 0.92 -3.95 -1.32
N CYS A 50 0.46 -3.94 -0.08
CA CYS A 50 0.69 -5.00 0.89
C CYS A 50 -0.61 -5.77 1.11
N ILE A 51 -0.53 -7.10 1.14
CA ILE A 51 -1.68 -7.98 1.32
C ILE A 51 -1.39 -8.89 2.52
N ASN A 52 -2.38 -9.02 3.41
CA ASN A 52 -2.32 -9.87 4.60
C ASN A 52 -1.07 -9.68 5.44
N LYS A 53 -1.12 -8.76 6.39
CA LYS A 53 -0.07 -8.66 7.41
C LYS A 53 0.16 -10.05 8.04
N VAL A 54 1.42 -10.41 8.25
CA VAL A 54 1.80 -11.74 8.77
C VAL A 54 1.44 -11.93 10.26
N THR A 55 0.89 -10.90 10.89
CA THR A 55 0.33 -10.96 12.24
C THR A 55 -0.93 -11.83 12.28
N GLY A 56 -1.25 -12.38 13.44
CA GLY A 56 -2.38 -13.31 13.60
C GLY A 56 -3.76 -12.71 13.31
N ASP A 57 -3.91 -11.38 13.36
CA ASP A 57 -5.15 -10.67 13.01
C ASP A 57 -5.20 -10.20 11.55
N HIS A 58 -4.09 -10.31 10.82
CA HIS A 58 -3.89 -9.76 9.48
C HIS A 58 -4.21 -8.27 9.34
N GLN A 59 -4.39 -7.50 10.42
CA GLN A 59 -4.80 -6.11 10.33
C GLN A 59 -3.60 -5.18 10.14
N PHE A 60 -3.75 -4.19 9.27
CA PHE A 60 -2.78 -3.08 9.20
C PHE A 60 -3.21 -1.96 10.15
N THR A 61 -2.24 -1.37 10.83
CA THR A 61 -2.43 -0.20 11.70
C THR A 61 -2.01 1.08 10.99
N GLU A 62 -2.37 2.24 11.57
CA GLU A 62 -1.86 3.53 11.08
C GLU A 62 -0.33 3.59 11.10
N GLN A 63 0.30 2.98 12.10
CA GLN A 63 1.76 2.87 12.19
C GLN A 63 2.34 2.05 11.02
N ASP A 64 1.68 0.96 10.59
CA ASP A 64 2.14 0.20 9.42
C ASP A 64 2.07 1.06 8.15
N GLN A 65 1.05 1.90 8.03
CA GLN A 65 0.90 2.85 6.94
C GLN A 65 2.00 3.92 6.97
N GLU A 66 2.29 4.53 8.11
CA GLU A 66 3.36 5.53 8.26
C GLU A 66 4.73 4.96 7.91
N VAL A 67 5.08 3.80 8.48
CA VAL A 67 6.36 3.12 8.21
C VAL A 67 6.46 2.73 6.74
N SER A 68 5.36 2.28 6.14
CA SER A 68 5.30 1.90 4.73
C SER A 68 5.55 3.10 3.82
N VAL A 69 4.88 4.23 4.06
CA VAL A 69 5.09 5.46 3.27
C VAL A 69 6.53 5.96 3.39
N ASP A 70 7.06 6.02 4.61
CA ASP A 70 8.43 6.46 4.88
C ASP A 70 9.46 5.55 4.19
N THR A 71 9.29 4.23 4.32
CA THR A 71 10.21 3.25 3.72
C THR A 71 10.20 3.33 2.19
N TYR A 72 9.02 3.41 1.57
CA TYR A 72 8.93 3.47 0.11
C TYR A 72 9.45 4.78 -0.46
N HIS A 73 9.16 5.90 0.21
CA HIS A 73 9.70 7.21 -0.18
C HIS A 73 11.23 7.21 -0.09
N LYS A 74 11.79 6.75 1.04
CA LYS A 74 13.25 6.63 1.22
C LYS A 74 13.89 5.72 0.17
N THR A 75 13.31 4.56 -0.08
CA THR A 75 13.82 3.61 -1.09
C THR A 75 13.82 4.23 -2.48
N PHE A 76 12.73 4.90 -2.87
CA PHE A 76 12.62 5.57 -4.16
C PHE A 76 13.66 6.70 -4.29
N CYS A 77 13.79 7.54 -3.26
CA CYS A 77 14.75 8.63 -3.24
C CYS A 77 16.19 8.13 -3.34
N LEU A 78 16.56 7.09 -2.58
CA LEU A 78 17.88 6.47 -2.64
C LEU A 78 18.18 5.91 -4.05
N HIS A 79 17.23 5.20 -4.66
CA HIS A 79 17.40 4.63 -5.99
C HIS A 79 17.57 5.69 -7.08
N ASN A 80 16.90 6.84 -6.94
CA ASN A 80 16.93 7.93 -7.93
C ASN A 80 17.93 9.05 -7.56
N ASN A 81 18.75 8.86 -6.53
CA ASN A 81 19.67 9.86 -5.99
C ASN A 81 18.99 11.21 -5.69
N LEU A 82 17.73 11.15 -5.23
CA LEU A 82 16.95 12.30 -4.79
C LEU A 82 17.18 12.54 -3.30
N PRO A 83 17.13 13.80 -2.83
CA PRO A 83 17.27 14.10 -1.41
C PRO A 83 16.14 13.43 -0.60
N THR A 84 16.52 12.61 0.38
CA THR A 84 15.61 12.09 1.42
C THR A 84 15.42 13.18 2.46
N TRP A 85 14.40 14.01 2.32
CA TRP A 85 14.07 14.97 3.38
C TRP A 85 13.37 14.21 4.51
N SER A 86 13.97 14.22 5.71
CA SER A 86 13.23 14.06 6.96
C SER A 86 12.64 15.42 7.29
N THR A 87 11.31 15.52 7.38
CA THR A 87 10.70 16.61 8.17
C THR A 87 10.94 16.33 9.64
#